data_AF-A0A2E7ZP02-F1
#
_entry.id   AF-A0A2E7ZP02-F1
#
_cell.length_a   1.000
_cell.length_b   1.000
_cell.length_c   1.000
_cell.angle_alpha   90.00
_cell.angle_beta   90.00
_cell.angle_gamma   90.00
#
_symmetry.space_group_name_H-M   'P 1'
#
loop_
_entity.id
_entity.type
_entity.pdbx_description
1 polymer ?
#
loop_
_entity_poly.entity_id
_entity_poly.type
_entity_poly.pdbx_seq_one_letter_code
_entity_poly.pdbx_strand_id
1 'polypeptide(L)'
;MNAGPTTGREAFSLIELLVSITLLAIVSAMIYGAFFQVSNSSLKIKASLSQSQELRLLMKMVLDDLQAVQYLKHYVEDEENNSQTGIISTLDWVQNTQNNPTLSEVSRLSFHAAVPSRFFQDIDSVRKGMDPRLHEIGYFLEFDQSSGILYFKRREDFYIDNDLNEGGRIQVLSHSVTDFKVEFLFQEIEQAAGGSKEEWSNEFNTEEKECFKVGDPPCLPRAIQLSMTLEAESGEKVNDSQVINLCVRPCKPELFE
;
A
#
# COMPACT_ATOMS: atom_id res chain seq x y z
N MET A 1 49.62 17.34 80.90
CA MET A 1 48.79 16.30 80.27
C MET A 1 47.82 17.01 79.34
N ASN A 2 47.91 16.73 78.04
CA ASN A 2 47.13 17.37 76.98
C ASN A 2 45.69 16.86 76.99
N ALA A 3 44.72 17.76 76.99
CA ALA A 3 43.36 17.49 76.54
C ALA A 3 43.20 18.12 75.15
N GLY A 4 43.14 17.29 74.12
CA GLY A 4 42.96 17.71 72.73
C GLY A 4 41.56 18.25 72.46
N PRO A 5 41.36 18.95 71.32
CA PRO A 5 40.07 19.57 71.01
C PRO A 5 39.01 18.50 70.78
N THR A 6 37.86 18.67 71.44
CA THR A 6 36.65 17.89 71.19
C THR A 6 36.14 18.16 69.79
N THR A 7 36.22 17.17 68.91
CA THR A 7 35.52 17.18 67.62
C THR A 7 34.03 17.13 67.90
N GLY A 8 33.38 18.30 67.85
CA GLY A 8 31.92 18.38 67.85
C GLY A 8 31.42 17.59 66.64
N ARG A 9 30.57 16.58 66.88
CA ARG A 9 29.81 15.95 65.80
C ARG A 9 28.85 17.01 65.26
N GLU A 10 29.12 17.52 64.05
CA GLU A 10 28.17 18.35 63.32
C GLU A 10 26.90 17.53 63.08
N ALA A 11 25.85 17.81 63.86
CA ALA A 11 24.54 17.23 63.66
C ALA A 11 23.78 18.10 62.65
N PHE A 12 23.31 17.49 61.56
CA PHE A 12 22.55 18.17 60.52
C PHE A 12 21.34 18.90 61.11
N SER A 13 21.15 20.15 60.68
CA SER A 13 19.94 20.90 61.01
C SER A 13 18.72 20.27 60.32
N LEU A 14 17.57 20.28 61.00
CA LEU A 14 16.31 19.74 60.48
C LEU A 14 15.93 20.43 59.15
N ILE A 15 16.31 21.70 58.98
CA ILE A 15 16.09 22.45 57.73
C ILE A 15 17.01 22.00 56.59
N GLU A 16 18.24 21.59 56.90
CA GLU A 16 19.23 21.13 55.93
C GLU A 16 18.86 19.74 55.38
N LEU A 17 18.34 18.87 56.25
CA LEU A 17 17.76 17.60 55.85
C LEU A 17 16.54 17.81 54.93
N LEU A 18 15.65 18.75 55.29
CA LEU A 18 14.46 19.04 54.51
C LEU A 18 14.82 19.60 53.12
N VAL A 19 15.78 20.54 53.06
CA VAL A 19 16.29 21.10 51.80
C VAL A 19 16.95 20.02 50.93
N SER A 20 17.69 19.09 51.53
CA SER A 20 18.33 18.01 50.80
C SER A 20 17.31 17.04 50.18
N ILE A 21 16.26 16.70 50.94
CA ILE A 21 15.18 15.83 50.46
C ILE A 21 14.37 16.51 49.35
N THR A 22 14.07 17.81 49.47
CA THR A 22 13.32 18.53 48.42
C THR A 22 14.15 18.67 47.16
N LEU A 23 15.43 18.98 47.25
CA LEU A 23 16.34 19.00 46.08
C LEU A 23 16.41 17.62 45.42
N LEU A 24 16.54 16.55 46.21
CA LEU A 24 16.55 15.19 45.67
C LEU A 24 15.22 14.84 44.97
N ALA A 25 14.08 15.21 45.54
CA ALA A 25 12.77 14.97 44.96
C ALA A 25 12.58 15.72 43.63
N ILE A 26 13.01 16.98 43.56
CA ILE A 26 12.98 17.80 42.34
C ILE A 26 13.85 17.16 41.26
N VAL A 27 15.10 16.82 41.59
CA VAL A 27 16.03 16.19 40.64
C VAL A 27 15.48 14.86 40.15
N SER A 28 14.94 14.02 41.05
CA SER A 28 14.36 12.73 40.70
C SER A 28 13.13 12.89 39.79
N ALA A 29 12.25 13.85 40.07
CA ALA A 29 11.08 14.14 39.25
C ALA A 29 11.49 14.64 37.85
N MET A 30 12.52 15.48 37.75
CA MET A 30 13.06 15.95 36.47
C MET A 30 13.65 14.80 35.66
N ILE A 31 14.45 13.93 36.27
CA ILE A 31 15.06 12.77 35.60
C ILE A 31 13.97 11.82 35.11
N TYR A 32 13.00 11.49 35.97
CA TYR A 32 11.92 10.58 35.60
C TYR A 32 11.02 11.17 34.51
N GLY A 33 10.70 12.46 34.59
CA GLY A 33 9.94 13.17 33.56
C GLY A 33 10.65 13.17 32.21
N ALA A 34 11.95 13.46 32.18
CA ALA A 34 12.76 13.40 30.97
C ALA A 34 12.83 11.98 30.38
N PHE A 35 13.02 10.96 31.22
CA PHE A 35 13.05 9.57 30.78
C PHE A 35 11.71 9.13 30.16
N PHE A 36 10.59 9.47 30.79
CA PHE A 36 9.26 9.14 30.30
C PHE A 36 8.95 9.84 28.97
N GLN A 37 9.36 11.11 28.83
CA GLN A 37 9.22 11.87 27.59
C GLN A 37 10.00 11.23 26.44
N VAL A 38 11.26 10.85 26.67
CA VAL A 38 12.10 10.20 25.65
C VAL A 38 11.56 8.83 25.28
N SER A 39 11.15 8.02 26.26
CA SER A 39 10.59 6.69 26.06
C SER A 39 9.33 6.73 25.18
N ASN A 40 8.36 7.59 25.53
CA ASN A 40 7.11 7.70 24.76
C ASN A 40 7.34 8.26 23.36
N SER A 41 8.27 9.21 23.22
CA SER A 41 8.63 9.75 21.90
C SER A 41 9.25 8.67 21.01
N SER A 42 10.13 7.83 21.57
CA SER A 42 10.74 6.71 20.84
C SER A 42 9.72 5.68 20.39
N LEU A 43 8.76 5.33 21.26
CA LEU A 43 7.67 4.40 20.92
C LEU A 43 6.79 4.95 19.79
N LYS A 44 6.42 6.24 19.85
CA LYS A 44 5.64 6.90 18.80
C LYS A 44 6.37 6.91 17.46
N ILE A 45 7.67 7.24 17.46
CA ILE A 45 8.50 7.22 16.25
C ILE A 45 8.56 5.81 15.66
N LYS A 46 8.74 4.78 16.50
CA LYS A 46 8.80 3.39 16.05
C LYS A 46 7.48 2.94 15.40
N ALA A 47 6.34 3.31 15.98
CA ALA A 47 5.02 2.99 15.44
C ALA A 47 4.79 3.65 14.07
N SER A 48 5.06 4.96 13.97
CA SER A 48 4.94 5.72 12.71
C SER A 48 5.87 5.19 11.61
N LEU A 49 7.10 4.79 11.99
CA LEU A 49 8.04 4.15 11.07
C LEU A 49 7.53 2.80 10.58
N SER A 50 6.98 1.97 11.47
CA SER A 50 6.43 0.66 11.11
C SER A 50 5.28 0.80 10.09
N GLN A 51 4.37 1.74 10.31
CA GLN A 51 3.25 2.02 9.40
C GLN A 51 3.74 2.51 8.04
N SER A 52 4.73 3.41 8.01
CA SER A 52 5.34 3.88 6.76
C SER A 52 6.06 2.76 6.01
N GLN A 53 6.67 1.81 6.72
CA GLN A 53 7.29 0.63 6.11
C GLN A 53 6.25 -0.32 5.52
N GLU A 54 5.15 -0.57 6.22
CA GLU A 54 4.04 -1.38 5.73
C GLU A 54 3.46 -0.77 4.44
N LEU A 55 3.15 0.53 4.44
CA LEU A 55 2.66 1.23 3.25
C LEU A 55 3.61 1.08 2.07
N ARG A 56 4.93 1.28 2.27
CA ARG A 56 5.93 1.12 1.20
C ARG A 56 5.99 -0.31 0.67
N LEU A 57 5.85 -1.31 1.52
CA LEU A 57 5.84 -2.72 1.11
C LEU A 57 4.60 -3.05 0.28
N LEU A 58 3.42 -2.59 0.71
CA LEU A 58 2.17 -2.77 -0.02
C LEU A 58 2.21 -2.04 -1.38
N MET A 59 2.61 -0.77 -1.39
CA MET A 59 2.79 0.02 -2.60
C MET A 59 3.76 -0.68 -3.56
N LYS A 60 4.94 -1.11 -3.07
CA LYS A 60 5.91 -1.84 -3.88
C LYS A 60 5.32 -3.11 -4.47
N MET A 61 4.54 -3.87 -3.72
CA MET A 61 3.94 -5.11 -4.20
C MET A 61 2.99 -4.86 -5.37
N VAL A 62 2.06 -3.91 -5.22
CA VAL A 62 1.11 -3.55 -6.28
C VAL A 62 1.84 -3.00 -7.51
N LEU A 63 2.82 -2.11 -7.29
CA LEU A 63 3.59 -1.51 -8.38
C LEU A 63 4.45 -2.54 -9.13
N ASP A 64 5.09 -3.48 -8.43
CA ASP A 64 5.89 -4.53 -9.06
C ASP A 64 4.99 -5.44 -9.94
N ASP A 65 3.75 -5.73 -9.50
CA ASP A 65 2.78 -6.50 -10.31
C ASP A 65 2.28 -5.67 -11.51
N LEU A 66 1.92 -4.40 -11.29
CA LEU A 66 1.48 -3.48 -12.35
C LEU A 66 2.55 -3.22 -13.42
N GLN A 67 3.82 -3.17 -13.04
CA GLN A 67 4.94 -3.04 -13.98
C GLN A 67 5.12 -4.28 -14.88
N ALA A 68 4.58 -5.43 -14.46
CA ALA A 68 4.65 -6.68 -15.20
C ALA A 68 3.36 -7.01 -15.97
N VAL A 69 2.45 -6.04 -16.12
CA VAL A 69 1.19 -6.21 -16.84
C VAL A 69 1.42 -6.66 -18.28
N GLN A 70 0.57 -7.58 -18.76
CA GLN A 70 0.55 -8.02 -20.15
C GLN A 70 -0.83 -7.91 -20.78
N TYR A 71 -0.86 -7.48 -22.04
CA TYR A 71 -2.04 -7.57 -22.89
C TYR A 71 -1.91 -8.83 -23.76
N LEU A 72 -2.87 -9.75 -23.66
CA LEU A 72 -2.83 -11.02 -24.38
C LEU A 72 -3.55 -10.90 -25.73
N LYS A 73 -2.85 -10.38 -26.74
CA LYS A 73 -3.42 -10.10 -28.07
C LYS A 73 -4.08 -11.33 -28.73
N HIS A 74 -3.33 -12.42 -28.86
CA HIS A 74 -3.81 -13.65 -29.50
C HIS A 74 -4.96 -14.33 -28.75
N TYR A 75 -5.19 -13.97 -27.48
CA TYR A 75 -6.29 -14.51 -26.69
C TYR A 75 -7.63 -13.87 -27.06
N VAL A 76 -7.61 -12.60 -27.52
CA VAL A 76 -8.81 -11.80 -27.84
C VAL A 76 -9.11 -11.76 -29.35
N GLU A 77 -8.16 -12.16 -30.19
CA GLU A 77 -8.33 -12.21 -31.65
C GLU A 77 -9.34 -13.26 -32.14
N ASP A 78 -9.76 -14.21 -31.30
CA ASP A 78 -10.79 -15.16 -31.64
C ASP A 78 -12.19 -14.50 -31.54
N GLU A 79 -12.86 -14.27 -32.67
CA GLU A 79 -14.09 -13.47 -32.76
C GLU A 79 -15.24 -14.02 -31.90
N GLU A 80 -15.25 -15.32 -31.61
CA GLU A 80 -16.26 -15.98 -30.78
C GLU A 80 -16.10 -15.75 -29.27
N ASN A 81 -14.96 -15.20 -28.82
CA ASN A 81 -14.64 -15.08 -27.41
C ASN A 81 -14.80 -13.63 -26.91
N ASN A 82 -15.59 -13.47 -25.84
CA ASN A 82 -15.70 -12.23 -25.05
C ASN A 82 -14.66 -12.25 -23.93
N SER A 83 -13.41 -12.54 -24.29
CA SER A 83 -12.34 -12.72 -23.31
C SER A 83 -11.84 -11.38 -22.78
N GLN A 84 -11.80 -11.24 -21.47
CA GLN A 84 -11.17 -10.12 -20.78
C GLN A 84 -9.64 -10.22 -20.85
N THR A 85 -8.94 -9.13 -21.14
CA THR A 85 -7.46 -9.12 -21.14
C THR A 85 -6.88 -7.78 -20.71
N GLY A 86 -5.56 -7.67 -20.55
CA GLY A 86 -4.90 -6.43 -20.15
C GLY A 86 -5.23 -6.02 -18.72
N ILE A 87 -5.85 -4.84 -18.56
CA ILE A 87 -6.25 -4.28 -17.27
C ILE A 87 -7.77 -4.01 -17.26
N ILE A 88 -8.42 -4.40 -16.17
CA ILE A 88 -9.77 -4.00 -15.81
C ILE A 88 -9.70 -3.30 -14.46
N SER A 89 -10.15 -2.05 -14.41
CA SER A 89 -10.26 -1.27 -13.19
C SER A 89 -11.64 -0.66 -13.09
N THR A 90 -12.31 -0.94 -11.97
CA THR A 90 -13.63 -0.43 -11.63
C THR A 90 -13.59 0.29 -10.29
N LEU A 91 -14.64 1.07 -10.03
CA LEU A 91 -14.84 1.73 -8.74
C LEU A 91 -15.85 0.95 -7.91
N ASP A 92 -15.52 0.72 -6.65
CA ASP A 92 -16.38 0.07 -5.67
C ASP A 92 -16.61 0.96 -4.46
N TRP A 93 -17.79 0.85 -3.87
CA TRP A 93 -18.14 1.53 -2.63
C TRP A 93 -17.98 0.57 -1.44
N VAL A 94 -16.98 0.81 -0.61
CA VAL A 94 -16.69 -0.02 0.57
C VAL A 94 -16.99 0.71 1.86
N GLN A 95 -17.47 -0.05 2.84
CA GLN A 95 -17.67 0.44 4.21
C GLN A 95 -16.35 0.41 4.98
N ASN A 96 -16.01 1.50 5.67
CA ASN A 96 -14.76 1.57 6.42
C ASN A 96 -14.84 0.94 7.83
N THR A 97 -15.97 1.12 8.55
CA THR A 97 -16.12 0.65 9.93
C THR A 97 -17.53 0.17 10.23
N GLN A 98 -17.68 -0.74 11.20
CA GLN A 98 -18.98 -1.27 11.63
C GLN A 98 -19.84 -0.24 12.41
N ASN A 99 -19.21 0.58 13.26
CA ASN A 99 -19.92 1.44 14.22
C ASN A 99 -20.38 2.79 13.64
N ASN A 100 -19.71 3.28 12.60
CA ASN A 100 -20.11 4.49 11.87
C ASN A 100 -19.77 4.33 10.38
N PRO A 101 -20.66 3.71 9.59
CA PRO A 101 -20.38 3.40 8.19
C PRO A 101 -20.26 4.67 7.37
N THR A 102 -19.02 5.02 7.01
CA THR A 102 -18.76 5.88 5.86
C THR A 102 -18.47 4.98 4.67
N LEU A 103 -19.16 5.24 3.56
CA LEU A 103 -18.86 4.62 2.28
C LEU A 103 -17.75 5.42 1.61
N SER A 104 -16.70 4.72 1.22
CA SER A 104 -15.59 5.27 0.46
C SER A 104 -15.52 4.59 -0.89
N GLU A 105 -15.35 5.40 -1.93
CA GLU A 105 -15.11 4.93 -3.29
C GLU A 105 -13.63 4.55 -3.41
N VAL A 106 -13.39 3.29 -3.78
CA VAL A 106 -12.06 2.68 -3.89
C VAL A 106 -11.93 1.94 -5.22
N SER A 107 -10.72 1.76 -5.72
CA SER A 107 -10.48 1.00 -6.93
C SER A 107 -10.55 -0.50 -6.66
N ARG A 108 -11.11 -1.25 -7.61
CA ARG A 108 -10.89 -2.69 -7.78
C ARG A 108 -10.17 -2.89 -9.09
N LEU A 109 -9.11 -3.67 -9.05
CA LEU A 109 -8.19 -3.83 -10.16
C LEU A 109 -8.00 -5.32 -10.44
N SER A 110 -8.07 -5.70 -11.70
CA SER A 110 -7.85 -7.05 -12.21
C SER A 110 -7.01 -6.98 -13.49
N PHE A 111 -5.95 -7.78 -13.60
CA PHE A 111 -5.05 -7.73 -14.76
C PHE A 111 -4.25 -9.02 -14.94
N HIS A 112 -3.74 -9.24 -16.15
CA HIS A 112 -2.72 -10.25 -16.39
C HIS A 112 -1.34 -9.70 -16.07
N ALA A 113 -0.51 -10.47 -15.35
CA ALA A 113 0.87 -10.07 -15.07
C ALA A 113 1.86 -11.23 -15.12
N ALA A 114 3.02 -10.95 -15.70
CA ALA A 114 4.12 -11.88 -15.86
C ALA A 114 5.04 -11.88 -14.63
N VAL A 115 4.55 -12.44 -13.52
CA VAL A 115 5.28 -12.53 -12.24
C VAL A 115 5.33 -13.96 -11.73
N PRO A 116 6.37 -14.34 -10.97
CA PRO A 116 6.36 -15.59 -10.23
C PRO A 116 5.38 -15.52 -9.05
N SER A 117 4.84 -16.68 -8.65
CA SER A 117 3.91 -16.76 -7.53
C SER A 117 4.60 -16.36 -6.23
N ARG A 118 3.97 -15.45 -5.48
CA ARG A 118 4.55 -14.92 -4.24
C ARG A 118 4.06 -15.66 -3.00
N PHE A 119 2.78 -15.99 -2.95
CA PHE A 119 2.11 -16.44 -1.73
C PHE A 119 1.81 -17.94 -1.72
N PHE A 120 1.68 -18.56 -2.88
CA PHE A 120 1.17 -19.93 -2.99
C PHE A 120 2.26 -20.95 -3.34
N GLN A 121 3.39 -20.82 -2.65
CA GLN A 121 4.52 -21.75 -2.71
C GLN A 121 4.18 -23.14 -2.13
N ASP A 122 3.04 -23.26 -1.44
CA ASP A 122 2.46 -24.51 -0.95
C ASP A 122 1.89 -25.38 -2.09
N ILE A 123 1.57 -24.79 -3.24
CA ILE A 123 1.04 -25.53 -4.38
C ILE A 123 2.12 -26.41 -4.98
N ASP A 124 1.82 -27.70 -5.14
CA ASP A 124 2.76 -28.70 -5.62
C ASP A 124 3.34 -28.39 -7.00
N SER A 125 2.56 -27.78 -7.91
CA SER A 125 3.04 -27.35 -9.22
C SER A 125 4.07 -26.23 -9.09
N VAL A 126 3.79 -25.20 -8.31
CA VAL A 126 4.70 -24.09 -8.03
C VAL A 126 6.00 -24.59 -7.38
N ARG A 127 5.88 -25.44 -6.35
CA ARG A 127 7.04 -26.04 -5.66
C ARG A 127 7.93 -26.88 -6.57
N LYS A 128 7.34 -27.54 -7.56
CA LYS A 128 8.07 -28.32 -8.60
C LYS A 128 8.63 -27.45 -9.72
N GLY A 129 8.52 -26.12 -9.62
CA GLY A 129 8.99 -25.17 -10.63
C GLY A 129 8.08 -25.09 -11.85
N MET A 130 6.84 -25.58 -11.77
CA MET A 130 5.83 -25.53 -12.84
C MET A 130 4.88 -24.35 -12.65
N ASP A 131 5.40 -23.23 -12.14
CA ASP A 131 4.68 -21.96 -12.12
C ASP A 131 4.50 -21.46 -13.57
N PRO A 132 3.26 -21.15 -14.03
CA PRO A 132 3.04 -20.61 -15.37
C PRO A 132 3.71 -19.24 -15.58
N ARG A 133 4.07 -18.51 -14.50
CA ARG A 133 4.70 -17.17 -14.52
C ARG A 133 3.88 -16.08 -15.23
N LEU A 134 2.67 -16.40 -15.65
CA LEU A 134 1.66 -15.49 -16.16
C LEU A 134 0.40 -15.80 -15.37
N HIS A 135 -0.02 -14.85 -14.55
CA HIS A 135 -1.14 -15.00 -13.63
C HIS A 135 -2.17 -13.93 -13.89
N GLU A 136 -3.40 -14.20 -13.48
CA GLU A 136 -4.39 -13.17 -13.26
C GLU A 136 -4.29 -12.67 -11.83
N ILE A 137 -4.13 -11.36 -11.67
CA ILE A 137 -3.94 -10.73 -10.37
C ILE A 137 -5.07 -9.74 -10.14
N GLY A 138 -5.66 -9.80 -8.95
CA GLY A 138 -6.66 -8.84 -8.51
C GLY A 138 -6.25 -8.12 -7.22
N TYR A 139 -6.59 -6.85 -7.08
CA TYR A 139 -6.46 -6.08 -5.85
C TYR A 139 -7.78 -5.38 -5.53
N PHE A 140 -8.23 -5.50 -4.28
CA PHE A 140 -9.47 -4.88 -3.83
C PHE A 140 -9.52 -4.74 -2.31
N LEU A 141 -10.37 -3.81 -1.86
CA LEU A 141 -10.78 -3.69 -0.47
C LEU A 141 -12.12 -4.43 -0.27
N GLU A 142 -12.25 -5.14 0.84
CA GLU A 142 -13.47 -5.85 1.19
C GLU A 142 -13.76 -5.73 2.68
N PHE A 143 -14.95 -5.22 3.00
CA PHE A 143 -15.42 -5.11 4.38
C PHE A 143 -16.10 -6.41 4.81
N ASP A 144 -15.56 -7.06 5.84
CA ASP A 144 -16.21 -8.22 6.44
C ASP A 144 -17.14 -7.76 7.57
N GLN A 145 -18.45 -7.97 7.36
CA GLN A 145 -19.48 -7.63 8.34
C GLN A 145 -19.36 -8.42 9.65
N SER A 146 -18.76 -9.61 9.62
CA SER A 146 -18.64 -10.49 10.78
C SER A 146 -17.57 -10.01 11.75
N SER A 147 -16.39 -9.67 11.24
CA SER A 147 -15.29 -9.11 12.03
C SER A 147 -15.38 -7.58 12.20
N GLY A 148 -16.13 -6.89 11.34
CA GLY A 148 -16.19 -5.44 11.30
C GLY A 148 -14.91 -4.79 10.78
N ILE A 149 -14.08 -5.56 10.06
CA ILE A 149 -12.76 -5.16 9.58
C ILE A 149 -12.78 -5.01 8.05
N LEU A 150 -12.15 -3.94 7.57
CA LEU A 150 -11.84 -3.74 6.15
C LEU A 150 -10.51 -4.41 5.81
N TYR A 151 -10.51 -5.27 4.81
CA TYR A 151 -9.33 -6.02 4.39
C TYR A 151 -8.87 -5.58 3.00
N PHE A 152 -7.59 -5.27 2.88
CA PHE A 152 -6.93 -5.18 1.58
C PHE A 152 -6.44 -6.55 1.15
N LYS A 153 -6.92 -7.00 0.00
CA LYS A 153 -6.75 -8.37 -0.49
C LYS A 153 -6.11 -8.38 -1.86
N ARG A 154 -5.35 -9.44 -2.11
CA ARG A 154 -4.79 -9.77 -3.42
C ARG A 154 -5.29 -11.14 -3.87
N ARG A 155 -5.90 -11.21 -5.06
CA ARG A 155 -6.28 -12.44 -5.78
C ARG A 155 -5.14 -12.84 -6.71
N GLU A 156 -4.88 -14.13 -6.84
CA GLU A 156 -3.96 -14.71 -7.83
C GLU A 156 -4.59 -15.97 -8.41
N ASP A 157 -4.81 -15.99 -9.73
CA ASP A 157 -5.13 -17.20 -10.48
C ASP A 157 -3.97 -17.62 -11.38
N PHE A 158 -3.72 -18.92 -11.38
CA PHE A 158 -2.70 -19.59 -12.17
C PHE A 158 -3.21 -19.95 -13.57
N TYR A 159 -4.51 -19.87 -13.78
CA TYR A 159 -5.16 -20.22 -15.03
C TYR A 159 -5.79 -18.96 -15.62
N ILE A 160 -5.56 -18.77 -16.91
CA ILE A 160 -6.16 -17.67 -17.68
C ILE A 160 -7.51 -18.15 -18.19
N ASP A 161 -8.56 -17.39 -17.90
CA ASP A 161 -9.90 -17.64 -18.41
C ASP A 161 -10.54 -16.37 -19.01
N ASN A 162 -11.85 -16.42 -19.28
CA ASN A 162 -12.54 -15.32 -19.96
C ASN A 162 -12.97 -14.19 -19.00
N ASP A 163 -12.98 -14.44 -17.70
CA ASP A 163 -13.38 -13.49 -16.66
C ASP A 163 -12.22 -13.23 -15.68
N LEU A 164 -11.54 -12.13 -15.92
CA LEU A 164 -10.39 -11.66 -15.18
C LEU A 164 -10.71 -11.30 -13.72
N ASN A 165 -11.98 -11.32 -13.30
CA ASN A 165 -12.39 -11.00 -11.94
C ASN A 165 -12.70 -12.21 -11.08
N GLU A 166 -12.81 -13.41 -11.67
CA GLU A 166 -13.23 -14.63 -10.97
C GLU A 166 -12.06 -15.57 -10.66
N GLY A 167 -12.32 -16.62 -9.88
CA GLY A 167 -11.34 -17.66 -9.59
C GLY A 167 -10.19 -17.25 -8.65
N GLY A 168 -9.10 -18.01 -8.75
CA GLY A 168 -7.87 -17.79 -8.01
C GLY A 168 -7.93 -18.05 -6.50
N ARG A 169 -6.82 -17.78 -5.84
CA ARG A 169 -6.65 -17.81 -4.38
C ARG A 169 -6.48 -16.39 -3.86
N ILE A 170 -7.05 -16.11 -2.70
CA ILE A 170 -7.04 -14.78 -2.08
C ILE A 170 -6.08 -14.77 -0.90
N GLN A 171 -5.19 -13.78 -0.87
CA GLN A 171 -4.33 -13.46 0.25
C GLN A 171 -4.76 -12.12 0.87
N VAL A 172 -4.98 -12.10 2.19
CA VAL A 172 -5.14 -10.85 2.94
C VAL A 172 -3.76 -10.23 3.11
N LEU A 173 -3.59 -8.99 2.65
CA LEU A 173 -2.32 -8.26 2.72
C LEU A 173 -2.25 -7.34 3.93
N SER A 174 -3.33 -6.63 4.24
CA SER A 174 -3.40 -5.73 5.39
C SER A 174 -4.86 -5.50 5.82
N HIS A 175 -5.04 -5.12 7.08
CA HIS A 175 -6.29 -4.63 7.65
C HIS A 175 -6.23 -3.12 7.99
N SER A 176 -5.08 -2.49 7.72
CA SER A 176 -4.83 -1.08 8.03
C SER A 176 -5.13 -0.17 6.84
N VAL A 177 -5.26 -0.72 5.63
CA VAL A 177 -5.54 0.06 4.41
C VAL A 177 -7.00 0.52 4.44
N THR A 178 -7.19 1.82 4.27
CA THR A 178 -8.52 2.47 4.28
C THR A 178 -8.89 3.12 2.96
N ASP A 179 -7.91 3.38 2.10
CA ASP A 179 -8.13 3.94 0.77
C ASP A 179 -7.11 3.32 -0.20
N PHE A 180 -7.59 2.92 -1.37
CA PHE A 180 -6.80 2.34 -2.45
C PHE A 180 -7.36 2.86 -3.77
N LYS A 181 -6.54 3.63 -4.51
CA LYS A 181 -6.95 4.28 -5.74
C LYS A 181 -5.91 4.08 -6.82
N VAL A 182 -6.39 3.77 -8.02
CA VAL A 182 -5.57 3.58 -9.21
C VAL A 182 -6.14 4.47 -10.31
N GLU A 183 -5.31 5.32 -10.87
CA GLU A 183 -5.66 6.23 -11.96
C GLU A 183 -4.77 5.95 -13.16
N PHE A 184 -5.32 6.10 -14.35
CA PHE A 184 -4.69 5.71 -15.61
C PHE A 184 -4.56 6.92 -16.53
N LEU A 185 -3.35 7.15 -17.04
CA LEU A 185 -3.09 8.19 -18.02
C LEU A 185 -3.50 7.70 -19.41
N PHE A 186 -4.60 8.24 -19.91
CA PHE A 186 -5.16 7.92 -21.22
C PHE A 186 -4.49 8.70 -22.34
N GLN A 187 -4.44 10.03 -22.20
CA GLN A 187 -3.96 10.91 -23.24
C GLN A 187 -3.10 12.04 -22.68
N GLU A 188 -2.10 12.41 -23.48
CA GLU A 188 -1.31 13.61 -23.30
C GLU A 188 -1.57 14.52 -24.52
N ILE A 189 -2.25 15.64 -24.32
CA ILE A 189 -2.66 16.58 -25.38
C ILE A 189 -1.66 17.73 -25.43
N GLU A 190 -0.91 17.84 -26.52
CA GLU A 190 -0.02 18.98 -26.75
C GLU A 190 -0.84 20.27 -26.95
N GLN A 191 -0.49 21.31 -26.20
CA GLN A 191 -1.17 22.60 -26.25
C GLN A 191 -0.50 23.55 -27.24
N ALA A 192 -1.30 24.30 -28.00
CA ALA A 192 -0.82 25.27 -28.99
C ALA A 192 0.08 26.38 -28.39
N ALA A 193 0.01 26.62 -27.08
CA ALA A 193 0.84 27.58 -26.36
C ALA A 193 2.18 26.98 -25.86
N GLY A 194 2.46 25.72 -26.16
CA GLY A 194 3.53 24.94 -25.56
C GLY A 194 3.09 24.31 -24.23
N GLY A 195 3.49 23.06 -24.00
CA GLY A 195 3.08 22.25 -22.85
C GLY A 195 2.12 21.13 -23.23
N SER A 196 1.87 20.21 -22.29
CA SER A 196 0.93 19.11 -22.45
C SER A 196 -0.11 19.09 -21.34
N LYS A 197 -1.34 18.69 -21.68
CA LYS A 197 -2.41 18.40 -20.71
C LYS A 197 -2.59 16.89 -20.62
N GLU A 198 -2.48 16.37 -19.41
CA GLU A 198 -2.73 14.97 -19.10
C GLU A 198 -4.21 14.74 -18.78
N GLU A 199 -4.73 13.60 -19.24
CA GLU A 199 -6.08 13.13 -18.92
C GLU A 199 -5.99 11.80 -18.19
N TRP A 200 -6.37 11.84 -16.90
CA TRP A 200 -6.38 10.72 -15.98
C TRP A 200 -7.81 10.23 -15.76
N SER A 201 -8.00 8.92 -15.66
CA SER A 201 -9.29 8.32 -15.27
C SER A 201 -9.09 7.17 -14.28
N ASN A 202 -10.08 6.95 -13.42
CA ASN A 202 -10.05 5.92 -12.36
C ASN A 202 -10.57 4.56 -12.85
N GLU A 203 -11.22 4.57 -14.02
CA GLU A 203 -11.73 3.40 -14.68
C GLU A 203 -10.91 3.13 -15.94
N PHE A 204 -10.67 1.85 -16.18
CA PHE A 204 -9.97 1.37 -17.38
C PHE A 204 -10.53 0.00 -17.73
N ASN A 205 -11.05 -0.16 -18.94
CA ASN A 205 -11.54 -1.45 -19.41
C ASN A 205 -10.91 -1.76 -20.77
N THR A 206 -10.21 -2.88 -20.83
CA THR A 206 -9.49 -3.35 -22.01
C THR A 206 -10.31 -4.36 -22.84
N GLU A 207 -11.54 -4.67 -22.42
CA GLU A 207 -12.48 -5.57 -23.12
C GLU A 207 -12.84 -5.12 -24.53
N GLU A 208 -12.70 -3.83 -24.85
CA GLU A 208 -13.04 -3.33 -26.16
C GLU A 208 -11.98 -3.76 -27.18
N LYS A 209 -12.36 -4.65 -28.12
CA LYS A 209 -11.59 -5.12 -29.30
C LYS A 209 -11.06 -3.98 -30.22
N GLU A 210 -11.14 -2.73 -29.77
CA GLU A 210 -10.84 -1.50 -30.51
C GLU A 210 -9.40 -1.01 -30.32
N CYS A 211 -8.61 -1.63 -29.43
CA CYS A 211 -7.29 -1.13 -29.05
C CYS A 211 -6.21 -1.12 -30.16
N PHE A 212 -6.49 -1.62 -31.37
CA PHE A 212 -5.60 -1.57 -32.54
C PHE A 212 -6.06 -0.61 -33.65
N LYS A 213 -7.16 0.13 -33.45
CA LYS A 213 -7.62 1.14 -34.41
C LYS A 213 -6.79 2.42 -34.29
N VAL A 214 -6.47 3.03 -35.43
CA VAL A 214 -5.68 4.26 -35.48
C VAL A 214 -6.50 5.42 -34.92
N GLY A 215 -6.08 5.97 -33.78
CA GLY A 215 -6.74 7.09 -33.11
C GLY A 215 -7.41 6.75 -31.78
N ASP A 216 -7.56 5.46 -31.48
CA ASP A 216 -8.17 4.96 -30.24
C ASP A 216 -7.12 4.79 -29.11
N PRO A 217 -7.53 4.81 -27.84
CA PRO A 217 -6.61 4.70 -26.71
C PRO A 217 -5.82 3.38 -26.74
N PRO A 218 -4.55 3.39 -26.28
CA PRO A 218 -3.70 2.22 -26.30
C PRO A 218 -4.28 1.05 -25.50
N CYS A 219 -3.98 -0.20 -25.89
CA CYS A 219 -4.39 -1.44 -25.19
C CYS A 219 -4.00 -1.47 -23.70
N LEU A 220 -3.02 -0.65 -23.33
CA LEU A 220 -2.54 -0.45 -21.97
C LEU A 220 -2.33 1.06 -21.75
N PRO A 221 -2.57 1.56 -20.53
CA PRO A 221 -2.42 2.97 -20.21
C PRO A 221 -0.95 3.40 -20.29
N ARG A 222 -0.71 4.69 -20.57
CA ARG A 222 0.67 5.21 -20.72
C ARG A 222 1.42 5.24 -19.40
N ALA A 223 0.70 5.62 -18.35
CA ALA A 223 1.15 5.68 -16.99
C ALA A 223 0.01 5.26 -16.04
N ILE A 224 0.40 4.80 -14.86
CA ILE A 224 -0.51 4.45 -13.78
C ILE A 224 -0.08 5.23 -12.54
N GLN A 225 -1.03 5.90 -11.91
CA GLN A 225 -0.87 6.52 -10.60
C GLN A 225 -1.53 5.62 -9.56
N LEU A 226 -0.73 5.11 -8.63
CA LEU A 226 -1.22 4.35 -7.48
C LEU A 226 -1.20 5.26 -6.25
N SER A 227 -2.31 5.30 -5.52
CA SER A 227 -2.41 5.98 -4.23
C SER A 227 -3.00 5.04 -3.17
N MET A 228 -2.41 5.04 -1.98
CA MET A 228 -2.84 4.17 -0.88
C MET A 228 -2.73 4.90 0.46
N THR A 229 -3.73 4.69 1.32
CA THR A 229 -3.76 5.23 2.68
C THR A 229 -3.90 4.11 3.71
N LEU A 230 -3.04 4.12 4.72
CA LEU A 230 -3.13 3.28 5.91
C LEU A 230 -3.56 4.11 7.11
N GLU A 231 -4.42 3.55 7.95
CA GLU A 231 -4.82 4.08 9.25
C GLU A 231 -4.35 3.13 10.36
N ALA A 232 -3.59 3.66 11.33
CA ALA A 232 -3.16 2.90 12.49
C ALA A 232 -4.27 2.82 13.55
N GLU A 233 -4.13 1.91 14.52
CA GLU A 233 -5.02 1.82 15.68
C GLU A 233 -5.13 3.15 16.48
N SER A 234 -4.10 4.00 16.41
CA SER A 234 -4.08 5.33 17.02
C SER A 234 -4.94 6.37 16.27
N GLY A 235 -5.46 6.03 15.08
CA GLY A 235 -6.12 6.94 14.14
C GLY A 235 -5.16 7.77 13.28
N GLU A 236 -3.84 7.56 13.40
CA GLU A 236 -2.85 8.23 12.54
C GLU A 236 -2.91 7.66 11.12
N LYS A 237 -3.01 8.55 10.13
CA LYS A 237 -3.06 8.20 8.71
C LYS A 237 -1.73 8.48 8.04
N VAL A 238 -1.25 7.50 7.26
CA VAL A 238 -0.10 7.66 6.38
C VAL A 238 -0.58 7.34 4.96
N ASN A 239 -0.29 8.23 4.02
CA ASN A 239 -0.59 8.05 2.61
C ASN A 239 0.68 8.20 1.77
N ASP A 240 0.66 7.58 0.59
CA ASP A 240 1.68 7.73 -0.44
C ASP A 240 1.01 7.63 -1.82
N SER A 241 1.62 8.28 -2.80
CA SER A 241 1.17 8.29 -4.18
C SER A 241 2.36 8.21 -5.12
N GLN A 242 2.33 7.28 -6.06
CA GLN A 242 3.43 7.01 -6.98
C GLN A 242 2.92 6.80 -8.40
N VAL A 243 3.64 7.39 -9.35
CA VAL A 243 3.37 7.25 -10.79
C VAL A 243 4.40 6.32 -11.42
N ILE A 244 3.93 5.32 -12.14
CA ILE A 244 4.76 4.46 -13.01
C ILE A 244 4.39 4.69 -14.46
N ASN A 245 5.41 4.78 -15.32
CA ASN A 245 5.21 4.84 -16.76
C ASN A 245 5.31 3.40 -17.31
N LEU A 246 4.22 2.90 -17.90
CA LEU A 246 4.25 1.60 -18.58
C LEU A 246 4.85 1.72 -19.97
N CYS A 247 4.76 2.90 -20.59
CA CYS A 247 5.34 3.20 -21.90
C CYS A 247 6.41 4.30 -21.76
N VAL A 248 7.68 3.91 -21.56
CA VAL A 248 8.80 4.85 -21.72
C VAL A 248 9.08 4.97 -23.23
N ARG A 249 8.92 6.17 -23.81
CA ARG A 249 9.22 6.38 -25.23
C ARG A 249 10.67 5.92 -25.53
N PRO A 250 10.92 5.25 -26.66
CA PRO A 250 9.94 4.70 -27.59
C PRO A 250 9.38 3.38 -27.03
N CYS A 251 8.06 3.24 -26.99
CA CYS A 251 7.41 1.98 -26.63
C CYS A 251 7.99 0.89 -27.54
N LYS A 252 8.70 -0.07 -26.95
CA LYS A 252 9.30 -1.17 -27.72
C LYS A 252 8.14 -1.96 -28.35
N PRO A 253 8.07 -2.07 -29.69
CA PRO A 253 7.04 -2.85 -30.37
C PRO A 253 7.01 -4.31 -29.90
N GLU A 254 8.17 -4.81 -29.43
CA GLU A 254 8.42 -6.15 -28.90
C GLU A 254 7.57 -6.53 -27.67
N LEU A 255 6.91 -5.58 -26.99
CA LEU A 255 6.01 -5.87 -25.86
C LEU A 255 4.57 -6.17 -26.30
N PHE A 256 4.26 -6.03 -27.59
CA PHE A 256 2.92 -6.16 -28.17
C PHE A 256 2.86 -7.19 -29.32
N GLU A 257 3.93 -7.98 -29.50
CA GLU A 257 4.02 -9.12 -30.44
C GLU A 257 3.94 -10.46 -29.71
#